data_AF-A0A813EF62-F1
#
_entry.id   AF-A0A813EF62-F1
#
_cell.length_a   1.000
_cell.length_b   1.000
_cell.length_c   1.000
_cell.angle_alpha   90.00
_cell.angle_beta   90.00
_cell.angle_gamma   90.00
#
_symmetry.space_group_name_H-M   'P 1'
#
loop_
_entity.id
_entity.type
_entity.pdbx_description
1 polymer ?
#
loop_
_entity_poly.entity_id
_entity_poly.type
_entity_poly.pdbx_seq_one_letter_code
_entity_poly.pdbx_strand_id
1 'polypeptide(L)'
;MGQPLEQHQEQHACGVSSTDVEDWGRVETTNKCYGATTCRVLAPEIFREVKAKSKPAFNGNFTEVGKAIESREEFDAVRRAIVSCPGKAIRWVEQPKVSQVGLPSVFDVYPELIEDDVYYMGFSDKTTFGCAGFFIHRGEGRNILIDPPIAHPKLVDAVNRMGGVQHLLFTHVDHTGNQEAWHTATKARRLMHTADVVHVKNEYSPFLVTKDFETLLELQPLETTTLEGTSDFRIVSTPGHTVGSLCFVYKDRFLFTGDSLANSRAIGHLICFRIQCWQDWATQIISMNELQAYTFQWVLAGHGEWRRFDTADEARSDLQRCLSWMQQQGSGRTWLPRYILWTMMRPKHGGLKQLLVDSFLLPPGAKMHFPNWTLPSWSLFAMALLPAATLGAVRLRAKLHSA
;
A
#
# COMPACT_ATOMS: atom_id res chain seq x y z
N MET A 1 87.90 -6.20 24.82
CA MET A 1 86.80 -5.22 24.93
C MET A 1 86.09 -5.19 23.59
N GLY A 2 84.82 -5.57 23.56
CA GLY A 2 84.01 -5.60 22.34
C GLY A 2 82.64 -6.16 22.70
N GLN A 3 81.71 -5.26 23.03
CA GLN A 3 80.32 -5.58 23.39
C GLN A 3 79.55 -6.13 22.18
N PRO A 4 78.46 -6.90 22.38
CA PRO A 4 77.59 -7.33 21.30
C PRO A 4 76.64 -6.20 20.87
N LEU A 5 76.39 -6.10 19.56
CA LEU A 5 75.38 -5.22 18.97
C LEU A 5 73.96 -5.71 19.33
N GLU A 6 73.22 -4.91 20.09
CA GLU A 6 71.76 -5.00 20.18
C GLU A 6 71.14 -4.36 18.93
N GLN A 7 70.43 -5.17 18.14
CA GLN A 7 69.56 -4.68 17.08
C GLN A 7 68.21 -4.27 17.70
N HIS A 8 67.95 -2.97 17.77
CA HIS A 8 66.63 -2.43 18.02
C HIS A 8 65.69 -2.79 16.86
N GLN A 9 64.76 -3.71 17.10
CA GLN A 9 63.55 -3.84 16.28
C GLN A 9 62.61 -2.67 16.61
N GLU A 10 62.58 -1.66 15.75
CA GLU A 10 61.47 -0.71 15.69
C GLU A 10 60.24 -1.44 15.12
N GLN A 11 59.36 -1.87 16.01
CA GLN A 11 58.01 -2.27 15.65
C GLN A 11 57.25 -1.02 15.18
N HIS A 12 57.14 -0.85 13.87
CA HIS A 12 56.10 -0.01 13.28
C HIS A 12 54.74 -0.64 13.58
N ALA A 13 54.15 -0.22 14.69
CA ALA A 13 52.73 -0.41 14.96
C ALA A 13 51.95 0.36 13.88
N CYS A 14 51.50 -0.36 12.85
CA CYS A 14 50.48 0.13 11.94
C CYS A 14 49.20 0.33 12.76
N GLY A 15 48.97 1.56 13.22
CA GLY A 15 47.75 1.95 13.89
C GLY A 15 46.58 1.85 12.91
N VAL A 16 45.93 0.69 12.87
CA VAL A 16 44.57 0.59 12.34
C VAL A 16 43.68 1.28 13.36
N SER A 17 43.33 2.53 13.11
CA SER A 17 42.39 3.25 13.98
C SER A 17 41.02 2.57 13.84
N SER A 18 40.61 1.87 14.88
CA SER A 18 39.30 1.26 15.00
C SER A 18 38.23 2.33 15.18
N THR A 19 37.55 2.70 14.11
CA THR A 19 36.09 2.78 13.97
C THR A 19 35.78 3.17 12.53
N ASP A 20 35.90 2.22 11.59
CA ASP A 20 35.26 2.39 10.28
C ASP A 20 33.75 2.30 10.51
N VAL A 21 33.13 3.42 10.88
CA VAL A 21 31.68 3.53 10.85
C VAL A 21 31.29 3.39 9.38
N GLU A 22 30.72 2.24 9.03
CA GLU A 22 30.25 1.98 7.68
C GLU A 22 29.24 3.08 7.29
N ASP A 23 29.63 3.90 6.31
CA ASP A 23 28.80 4.98 5.78
C ASP A 23 27.82 4.41 4.75
N TRP A 24 26.61 4.12 5.23
CA TRP A 24 25.50 3.57 4.43
C TRP A 24 24.81 4.60 3.53
N GLY A 25 25.28 5.86 3.54
CA GLY A 25 24.68 6.95 2.79
C GLY A 25 23.37 7.46 3.39
N ARG A 26 22.73 8.40 2.68
CA ARG A 26 21.47 9.01 3.10
C ARG A 26 20.52 9.13 1.93
N VAL A 27 19.25 8.84 2.18
CA VAL A 27 18.16 9.00 1.21
C VAL A 27 17.20 10.11 1.61
N GLU A 28 16.46 10.61 0.64
CA GLU A 28 15.28 11.46 0.88
C GLU A 28 14.11 11.07 -0.02
N THR A 29 12.91 11.43 0.43
CA THR A 29 11.70 11.38 -0.39
C THR A 29 11.47 12.71 -1.09
N THR A 30 11.25 12.67 -2.40
CA THR A 30 10.98 13.82 -3.26
C THR A 30 9.48 14.05 -3.46
N ASN A 31 9.15 15.21 -4.04
CA ASN A 31 7.78 15.61 -4.39
C ASN A 31 7.12 14.76 -5.50
N LYS A 32 7.79 13.74 -6.03
CA LYS A 32 7.19 12.72 -6.90
C LYS A 32 6.41 11.66 -6.10
N CYS A 33 6.51 11.67 -4.78
CA CYS A 33 5.81 10.72 -3.92
C CYS A 33 4.31 11.00 -3.92
N TYR A 34 3.53 10.05 -4.43
CA TYR A 34 2.07 10.10 -4.44
C TYR A 34 1.42 9.08 -3.48
N GLY A 35 2.22 8.43 -2.62
CA GLY A 35 1.70 7.55 -1.58
C GLY A 35 1.49 6.08 -1.97
N ALA A 36 2.22 5.56 -2.97
CA ALA A 36 2.20 4.13 -3.34
C ALA A 36 2.55 3.17 -2.18
N THR A 37 3.23 3.66 -1.13
CA THR A 37 3.47 2.95 0.14
C THR A 37 4.47 1.79 0.10
N THR A 38 4.85 1.27 -1.07
CA THR A 38 5.80 0.15 -1.23
C THR A 38 7.07 0.27 -0.37
N CYS A 39 7.66 1.47 -0.28
CA CYS A 39 8.86 1.70 0.54
C CYS A 39 8.64 1.52 2.05
N ARG A 40 7.45 1.86 2.56
CA ARG A 40 7.08 1.68 3.97
C ARG A 40 6.88 0.20 4.33
N VAL A 41 6.58 -0.64 3.34
CA VAL A 41 6.50 -2.10 3.51
C VAL A 41 7.88 -2.74 3.43
N LEU A 42 8.71 -2.34 2.46
CA LEU A 42 10.01 -2.97 2.22
C LEU A 42 11.11 -2.54 3.18
N ALA A 43 11.02 -1.32 3.73
CA ALA A 43 11.96 -0.78 4.70
C ALA A 43 11.20 0.01 5.79
N PRO A 44 10.36 -0.67 6.60
CA PRO A 44 9.47 -0.04 7.57
C PRO A 44 10.23 0.74 8.65
N GLU A 45 11.44 0.30 9.00
CA GLU A 45 12.30 0.98 9.98
C GLU A 45 12.83 2.32 9.45
N ILE A 46 12.98 2.47 8.13
CA ILE A 46 13.56 3.67 7.50
C ILE A 46 12.47 4.61 7.01
N PHE A 47 11.41 4.11 6.39
CA PHE A 47 10.33 4.94 5.83
C PHE A 47 9.08 4.87 6.68
N ARG A 48 8.50 6.04 6.96
CA ARG A 48 7.27 6.16 7.75
C ARG A 48 6.24 7.08 7.09
N GLU A 49 4.99 6.85 7.44
CA GLU A 49 3.89 7.72 7.07
C GLU A 49 4.05 9.11 7.68
N VAL A 50 3.76 10.13 6.89
CA VAL A 50 3.82 11.52 7.36
C VAL A 50 2.54 11.83 8.15
N LYS A 51 2.69 12.29 9.38
CA LYS A 51 1.54 12.65 10.24
C LYS A 51 0.97 14.01 9.83
N ALA A 52 -0.36 14.18 9.88
CA ALA A 52 -1.05 15.45 9.56
C ALA A 52 -0.57 16.69 10.34
N LYS A 53 0.04 16.50 11.53
CA LYS A 53 0.60 17.57 12.37
C LYS A 53 2.12 17.74 12.24
N SER A 54 2.75 17.00 11.34
CA SER A 54 4.19 17.15 11.08
C SER A 54 4.45 18.49 10.39
N LYS A 55 5.64 19.05 10.63
CA LYS A 55 6.01 20.46 10.40
C LYS A 55 5.49 21.03 9.06
N PRO A 56 5.13 22.32 8.98
CA PRO A 56 4.68 22.99 7.75
C PRO A 56 5.71 23.02 6.60
N ALA A 57 6.93 22.50 6.83
CA ALA A 57 8.02 22.38 5.87
C ALA A 57 7.94 21.13 4.98
N PHE A 58 6.89 20.30 5.08
CA PHE A 58 6.82 19.07 4.31
C PHE A 58 6.30 19.31 2.88
N ASN A 59 7.09 18.92 1.86
CA ASN A 59 6.86 19.18 0.42
C ASN A 59 5.67 18.42 -0.21
N GLY A 60 4.65 18.07 0.57
CA GLY A 60 3.44 17.37 0.12
C GLY A 60 3.61 15.86 -0.07
N ASN A 61 4.72 15.26 0.36
CA ASN A 61 4.90 13.80 0.25
C ASN A 61 4.00 13.06 1.26
N PHE A 62 3.71 11.80 0.98
CA PHE A 62 2.98 10.90 1.88
C PHE A 62 3.90 10.05 2.77
N THR A 63 5.20 10.05 2.46
CA THR A 63 6.22 9.26 3.15
C THR A 63 7.43 10.13 3.46
N GLU A 64 8.03 9.92 4.63
CA GLU A 64 9.30 10.53 5.05
C GLU A 64 10.32 9.49 5.50
N VAL A 65 11.59 9.89 5.52
CA VAL A 65 12.69 9.11 6.09
C VAL A 65 12.71 9.35 7.59
N GLY A 66 12.42 8.32 8.37
CA GLY A 66 12.22 8.39 9.82
C GLY A 66 13.51 8.33 10.64
N LYS A 67 14.55 7.67 10.12
CA LYS A 67 15.87 7.56 10.74
C LYS A 67 16.98 7.33 9.70
N ALA A 68 18.23 7.38 10.14
CA ALA A 68 19.40 7.05 9.33
C ALA A 68 19.49 5.53 9.07
N ILE A 69 20.28 5.16 8.07
CA ILE A 69 20.61 3.76 7.77
C ILE A 69 21.82 3.40 8.63
N GLU A 70 21.68 2.36 9.46
CA GLU A 70 22.66 2.01 10.49
C GLU A 70 23.23 0.60 10.31
N SER A 71 22.67 -0.19 9.39
CA SER A 71 23.07 -1.58 9.15
C SER A 71 23.00 -1.99 7.68
N ARG A 72 23.63 -3.12 7.37
CA ARG A 72 23.60 -3.72 6.03
C ARG A 72 22.19 -4.15 5.63
N GLU A 73 21.42 -4.69 6.56
CA GLU A 73 20.05 -5.14 6.36
C GLU A 73 19.15 -3.97 5.98
N GLU A 74 19.27 -2.84 6.68
CA GLU A 74 18.55 -1.61 6.36
C GLU A 74 18.99 -1.02 5.02
N PHE A 75 20.29 -1.06 4.72
CA PHE A 75 20.80 -0.62 3.43
C PHE A 75 20.20 -1.43 2.27
N ASP A 76 20.17 -2.76 2.39
CA ASP A 76 19.56 -3.62 1.38
C ASP A 76 18.04 -3.42 1.28
N ALA A 77 17.35 -3.21 2.41
CA ALA A 77 15.93 -2.85 2.43
C ALA A 77 15.66 -1.52 1.71
N VAL A 78 16.49 -0.50 1.91
CA VAL A 78 16.41 0.80 1.23
C VAL A 78 16.68 0.66 -0.27
N ARG A 79 17.67 -0.16 -0.67
CA ARG A 79 17.92 -0.45 -2.10
C ARG A 79 16.68 -1.05 -2.77
N ARG A 80 16.03 -2.02 -2.11
CA ARG A 80 14.75 -2.59 -2.60
C ARG A 80 13.65 -1.53 -2.68
N ALA A 81 13.48 -0.72 -1.63
CA ALA A 81 12.47 0.34 -1.60
C ALA A 81 12.65 1.38 -2.72
N ILE A 82 13.89 1.75 -3.07
CA ILE A 82 14.20 2.67 -4.17
C ILE A 82 13.76 2.07 -5.51
N VAL A 83 14.15 0.82 -5.78
CA VAL A 83 13.87 0.16 -7.07
C VAL A 83 12.39 -0.14 -7.23
N SER A 84 11.71 -0.54 -6.16
CA SER A 84 10.27 -0.82 -6.18
C SER A 84 9.41 0.45 -6.13
N CYS A 85 9.98 1.66 -6.05
CA CYS A 85 9.19 2.90 -6.02
C CYS A 85 8.68 3.26 -7.42
N PRO A 86 7.38 3.09 -7.73
CA PRO A 86 6.84 3.36 -9.07
C PRO A 86 6.95 4.83 -9.50
N GLY A 87 6.92 5.75 -8.53
CA GLY A 87 7.09 7.19 -8.75
C GLY A 87 8.56 7.63 -8.88
N LYS A 88 9.53 6.73 -8.65
CA LYS A 88 10.96 7.06 -8.52
C LYS A 88 11.19 8.23 -7.56
N ALA A 89 10.48 8.19 -6.43
CA ALA A 89 10.38 9.29 -5.50
C ALA A 89 11.48 9.30 -4.43
N ILE A 90 12.27 8.23 -4.31
CA ILE A 90 13.34 8.11 -3.31
C ILE A 90 14.68 8.30 -4.02
N ARG A 91 15.55 9.17 -3.49
CA ARG A 91 16.88 9.42 -4.05
C ARG A 91 17.96 9.40 -2.97
N TRP A 92 19.15 8.96 -3.34
CA TRP A 92 20.37 9.16 -2.56
C TRP A 92 20.74 10.65 -2.57
N VAL A 93 20.91 11.23 -1.39
CA VAL A 93 21.50 12.57 -1.20
C VAL A 93 22.95 12.50 -0.77
N GLU A 94 23.33 11.39 -0.12
CA GLU A 94 24.71 11.00 0.13
C GLU A 94 24.85 9.55 -0.33
N GLN A 95 25.85 9.30 -1.18
CA GLN A 95 26.09 7.95 -1.68
C GLN A 95 26.72 7.09 -0.58
N PRO A 96 26.30 5.82 -0.43
CA PRO A 96 26.98 4.87 0.45
C PRO A 96 28.45 4.74 0.07
N LYS A 97 29.34 4.75 1.06
CA LYS A 97 30.78 4.49 0.89
C LYS A 97 31.19 3.07 1.27
N VAL A 98 30.22 2.17 1.40
CA VAL A 98 30.43 0.74 1.58
C VAL A 98 30.69 0.05 0.23
N SER A 99 31.47 -1.04 0.26
CA SER A 99 31.71 -1.85 -0.94
C SER A 99 30.39 -2.40 -1.49
N GLN A 100 30.11 -2.12 -2.76
CA GLN A 100 28.95 -2.66 -3.47
C GLN A 100 29.27 -3.89 -4.33
N VAL A 101 30.54 -4.33 -4.33
CA VAL A 101 30.98 -5.50 -5.08
C VAL A 101 30.35 -6.75 -4.48
N GLY A 102 29.72 -7.58 -5.31
CA GLY A 102 29.08 -8.83 -4.88
C GLY A 102 27.71 -8.65 -4.21
N LEU A 103 27.14 -7.44 -4.19
CA LEU A 103 25.76 -7.25 -3.76
C LEU A 103 24.82 -8.02 -4.70
N PRO A 104 23.91 -8.87 -4.17
CA PRO A 104 22.92 -9.53 -5.01
C PRO A 104 22.03 -8.49 -5.70
N SER A 105 21.48 -8.87 -6.86
CA SER A 105 20.47 -8.03 -7.49
C SER A 105 19.26 -7.93 -6.56
N VAL A 106 18.71 -6.72 -6.41
CA VAL A 106 17.47 -6.51 -5.64
C VAL A 106 16.29 -7.28 -6.22
N PHE A 107 16.41 -7.79 -7.45
CA PHE A 107 15.40 -8.59 -8.12
C PHE A 107 15.52 -10.10 -7.82
N ASP A 108 16.70 -10.57 -7.39
CA ASP A 108 16.95 -12.00 -7.19
C ASP A 108 16.30 -12.50 -5.88
N VAL A 109 15.78 -11.60 -5.05
CA VAL A 109 15.05 -11.92 -3.81
C VAL A 109 13.58 -12.30 -4.05
N TYR A 110 13.03 -12.04 -5.23
CA TYR A 110 11.60 -12.25 -5.52
C TYR A 110 11.35 -13.57 -6.28
N PRO A 111 10.26 -14.30 -5.97
CA PRO A 111 9.27 -14.02 -4.93
C PRO A 111 9.83 -14.14 -3.50
N GLU A 112 9.52 -13.17 -2.63
CA GLU A 112 10.00 -13.12 -1.25
C GLU A 112 8.93 -13.70 -0.32
N LEU A 113 9.28 -14.70 0.49
CA LEU A 113 8.33 -15.31 1.42
C LEU A 113 7.88 -14.29 2.48
N ILE A 114 6.57 -14.11 2.63
CA ILE A 114 5.98 -13.34 3.74
C ILE A 114 5.82 -14.27 4.95
N GLU A 115 5.04 -15.34 4.78
CA GLU A 115 4.78 -16.37 5.78
C GLU A 115 4.11 -17.59 5.14
N ASP A 116 4.33 -18.76 5.70
CA ASP A 116 3.80 -20.06 5.25
C ASP A 116 4.09 -20.31 3.76
N ASP A 117 3.09 -20.13 2.91
CA ASP A 117 3.14 -20.32 1.47
C ASP A 117 2.71 -19.07 0.68
N VAL A 118 2.71 -17.90 1.32
CA VAL A 118 2.37 -16.61 0.73
C VAL A 118 3.63 -15.79 0.49
N TYR A 119 3.82 -15.34 -0.75
CA TYR A 119 5.00 -14.61 -1.21
C TYR A 119 4.63 -13.23 -1.74
N TYR A 120 5.47 -12.24 -1.48
CA TYR A 120 5.44 -10.94 -2.15
C TYR A 120 6.23 -10.99 -3.46
N MET A 121 5.66 -10.43 -4.52
CA MET A 121 6.19 -10.59 -5.87
C MET A 121 7.18 -9.51 -6.31
N GLY A 122 7.27 -8.38 -5.60
CA GLY A 122 8.12 -7.26 -6.03
C GLY A 122 7.66 -6.65 -7.37
N PHE A 123 8.63 -6.15 -8.15
CA PHE A 123 8.43 -5.71 -9.55
C PHE A 123 7.25 -4.73 -9.78
N SER A 124 7.08 -3.77 -8.86
CA SER A 124 6.00 -2.78 -8.90
C SER A 124 5.86 -2.07 -10.25
N ASP A 125 4.63 -1.91 -10.70
CA ASP A 125 4.29 -1.24 -11.95
C ASP A 125 3.70 0.15 -11.68
N LYS A 126 4.11 1.15 -12.46
CA LYS A 126 3.49 2.47 -12.44
C LYS A 126 2.07 2.43 -12.99
N THR A 127 1.73 1.51 -13.90
CA THR A 127 0.38 1.41 -14.50
C THR A 127 -0.67 0.96 -13.48
N THR A 128 -0.28 0.19 -12.47
CA THR A 128 -1.11 -0.22 -11.33
C THR A 128 -0.80 0.60 -10.08
N PHE A 129 -0.22 1.79 -10.24
CA PHE A 129 0.18 2.72 -9.17
C PHE A 129 1.16 2.18 -8.12
N GLY A 130 1.74 1.01 -8.33
CA GLY A 130 2.66 0.35 -7.41
C GLY A 130 2.05 -0.79 -6.61
N CYS A 131 0.88 -1.28 -7.02
CA CYS A 131 0.19 -2.38 -6.36
C CYS A 131 1.13 -3.55 -6.03
N ALA A 132 0.99 -4.08 -4.82
CA ALA A 132 1.63 -5.29 -4.37
C ALA A 132 0.90 -6.53 -4.91
N GLY A 133 1.63 -7.34 -5.69
CA GLY A 133 1.16 -8.67 -6.08
C GLY A 133 1.61 -9.75 -5.11
N PHE A 134 0.78 -10.79 -4.97
CA PHE A 134 1.01 -11.89 -4.03
C PHE A 134 0.89 -13.24 -4.72
N PHE A 135 1.81 -14.15 -4.42
CA PHE A 135 1.81 -15.52 -4.92
C PHE A 135 1.55 -16.51 -3.79
N ILE A 136 0.61 -17.43 -4.01
CA ILE A 136 0.27 -18.50 -3.08
C ILE A 136 0.77 -19.82 -3.67
N HIS A 137 1.76 -20.42 -3.02
CA HIS A 137 2.42 -21.64 -3.45
C HIS A 137 1.71 -22.88 -2.88
N ARG A 138 0.82 -23.48 -3.68
CA ARG A 138 -0.02 -24.63 -3.29
C ARG A 138 0.49 -25.97 -3.84
N GLY A 139 1.51 -25.96 -4.71
CA GLY A 139 2.09 -27.15 -5.34
C GLY A 139 1.31 -27.64 -6.58
N GLU A 140 1.97 -28.45 -7.41
CA GLU A 140 1.39 -29.16 -8.58
C GLU A 140 0.67 -28.25 -9.60
N GLY A 141 1.16 -27.03 -9.81
CA GLY A 141 0.56 -26.10 -10.75
C GLY A 141 -0.78 -25.53 -10.32
N ARG A 142 -1.17 -25.67 -9.05
CA ARG A 142 -2.38 -25.08 -8.43
C ARG A 142 -2.13 -23.74 -7.74
N ASN A 143 -0.98 -23.13 -8.05
CA ASN A 143 -0.57 -21.87 -7.46
C ASN A 143 -1.45 -20.73 -7.96
N ILE A 144 -1.57 -19.69 -7.15
CA ILE A 144 -2.42 -18.52 -7.40
C ILE A 144 -1.56 -17.27 -7.39
N LEU A 145 -1.77 -16.37 -8.34
CA LEU A 145 -1.14 -15.05 -8.36
C LEU A 145 -2.24 -13.97 -8.29
N ILE A 146 -2.24 -13.20 -7.22
CA ILE A 146 -3.19 -12.12 -6.94
C ILE A 146 -2.53 -10.80 -7.33
N ASP A 147 -3.28 -9.96 -8.07
CA ASP A 147 -2.86 -8.62 -8.52
C ASP A 147 -1.43 -8.60 -9.10
N PRO A 148 -1.15 -9.38 -10.16
CA PRO A 148 0.19 -9.61 -10.66
C PRO A 148 0.98 -8.31 -10.97
N PRO A 149 2.27 -8.23 -10.59
CA PRO A 149 3.13 -7.10 -10.93
C PRO A 149 3.64 -7.23 -12.37
N ILE A 150 4.71 -6.51 -12.74
CA ILE A 150 5.34 -6.66 -14.06
C ILE A 150 5.78 -8.11 -14.27
N ALA A 151 5.39 -8.71 -15.40
CA ALA A 151 5.81 -10.06 -15.83
C ALA A 151 7.27 -10.07 -16.31
N HIS A 152 8.21 -9.73 -15.41
CA HIS A 152 9.63 -9.70 -15.72
C HIS A 152 10.15 -11.14 -15.95
N PRO A 153 10.99 -11.41 -16.97
CA PRO A 153 11.44 -12.76 -17.30
C PRO A 153 12.00 -13.54 -16.11
N LYS A 154 12.88 -12.91 -15.30
CA LYS A 154 13.41 -13.55 -14.07
C LYS A 154 12.33 -13.97 -13.07
N LEU A 155 11.28 -13.15 -12.89
CA LEU A 155 10.20 -13.43 -11.95
C LEU A 155 9.30 -14.56 -12.48
N VAL A 156 8.98 -14.51 -13.78
CA VAL A 156 8.24 -15.58 -14.46
C VAL A 156 8.99 -16.91 -14.38
N ASP A 157 10.30 -16.91 -14.64
CA ASP A 157 11.15 -18.10 -14.53
C ASP A 157 11.18 -18.66 -13.09
N ALA A 158 11.23 -17.77 -12.09
CA ALA A 158 11.15 -18.17 -10.68
C ALA A 158 9.80 -18.84 -10.36
N VAL A 159 8.69 -18.23 -10.77
CA VAL A 159 7.33 -18.80 -10.61
C VAL A 159 7.21 -20.16 -11.31
N ASN A 160 7.74 -20.29 -12.53
CA ASN A 160 7.73 -21.56 -13.28
C ASN A 160 8.52 -22.66 -12.55
N ARG A 161 9.68 -22.33 -11.96
CA ARG A 161 10.44 -23.28 -11.12
C ARG A 161 9.70 -23.68 -9.84
N MET A 162 8.81 -22.82 -9.34
CA MET A 162 7.90 -23.11 -8.22
C MET A 162 6.62 -23.85 -8.65
N GLY A 163 6.59 -24.42 -9.86
CA GLY A 163 5.46 -25.20 -10.37
C GLY A 163 4.46 -24.42 -11.21
N GLY A 164 4.76 -23.17 -11.59
CA GLY A 164 3.90 -22.35 -12.45
C GLY A 164 2.73 -21.72 -11.69
N VAL A 165 1.69 -21.30 -12.41
CA VAL A 165 0.49 -20.65 -11.84
C VAL A 165 -0.75 -21.09 -12.59
N GLN A 166 -1.82 -21.39 -11.85
CA GLN A 166 -3.11 -21.80 -12.42
C GLN A 166 -4.03 -20.62 -12.67
N HIS A 167 -4.07 -19.71 -11.69
CA HIS A 167 -5.05 -18.64 -11.62
C HIS A 167 -4.37 -17.29 -11.41
N LEU A 168 -4.76 -16.32 -12.24
CA LEU A 168 -4.50 -14.91 -12.03
C LEU A 168 -5.78 -14.28 -11.47
N LEU A 169 -5.75 -13.81 -10.24
CA LEU A 169 -6.90 -13.20 -9.58
C LEU A 169 -6.69 -11.69 -9.46
N PHE A 170 -7.76 -10.93 -9.69
CA PHE A 170 -7.71 -9.47 -9.64
C PHE A 170 -8.73 -8.97 -8.64
N THR A 171 -8.28 -8.16 -7.68
CA THR A 171 -9.14 -7.61 -6.63
C THR A 171 -10.09 -6.55 -7.20
N HIS A 172 -9.64 -5.72 -8.12
CA HIS A 172 -10.45 -4.71 -8.83
C HIS A 172 -9.77 -4.23 -10.11
N VAL A 173 -10.48 -3.42 -10.89
CA VAL A 173 -10.04 -2.95 -12.23
C VAL A 173 -8.68 -2.25 -12.23
N ASP A 174 -8.34 -1.49 -11.19
CA ASP A 174 -7.10 -0.70 -11.14
C ASP A 174 -5.84 -1.60 -11.14
N HIS A 175 -5.97 -2.88 -10.79
CA HIS A 175 -4.85 -3.83 -10.68
C HIS A 175 -4.69 -4.76 -11.90
N THR A 176 -5.44 -4.51 -12.97
CA THR A 176 -5.45 -5.37 -14.16
C THR A 176 -4.33 -5.10 -15.18
N GLY A 177 -3.43 -4.14 -14.92
CA GLY A 177 -2.45 -3.63 -15.89
C GLY A 177 -1.53 -4.71 -16.50
N ASN A 178 -1.20 -5.76 -15.75
CA ASN A 178 -0.27 -6.81 -16.18
C ASN A 178 -0.95 -8.13 -16.57
N GLN A 179 -2.28 -8.15 -16.70
CA GLN A 179 -3.05 -9.38 -16.92
C GLN A 179 -2.62 -10.17 -18.18
N GLU A 180 -2.35 -9.46 -19.29
CA GLU A 180 -2.09 -10.09 -20.59
C GLU A 180 -0.68 -10.65 -20.66
N ALA A 181 0.29 -9.93 -20.08
CA ALA A 181 1.67 -10.36 -20.04
C ALA A 181 1.83 -11.66 -19.24
N TRP A 182 1.20 -11.74 -18.06
CA TRP A 182 1.21 -12.96 -17.24
C TRP A 182 0.43 -14.10 -17.87
N HIS A 183 -0.75 -13.84 -18.43
CA HIS A 183 -1.51 -14.87 -19.13
C HIS A 183 -0.73 -15.42 -20.32
N THR A 184 -0.10 -14.57 -21.12
CA THR A 184 0.74 -14.99 -22.25
C THR A 184 1.89 -15.88 -21.79
N ALA A 185 2.56 -15.50 -20.70
CA ALA A 185 3.75 -16.17 -20.18
C ALA A 185 3.44 -17.51 -19.48
N THR A 186 2.26 -17.66 -18.87
CA THR A 186 1.95 -18.80 -17.98
C THR A 186 0.75 -19.63 -18.40
N LYS A 187 -0.10 -19.10 -19.30
CA LYS A 187 -1.41 -19.66 -19.67
C LYS A 187 -2.39 -19.79 -18.51
N ALA A 188 -2.12 -19.13 -17.38
CA ALA A 188 -3.01 -19.10 -16.23
C ALA A 188 -4.37 -18.46 -16.58
N ARG A 189 -5.43 -19.01 -16.01
CA ARG A 189 -6.80 -18.51 -16.17
C ARG A 189 -6.97 -17.24 -15.34
N ARG A 190 -7.40 -16.16 -15.99
CA ARG A 190 -7.70 -14.90 -15.34
C ARG A 190 -9.12 -14.94 -14.80
N LEU A 191 -9.26 -14.48 -13.56
CA LEU A 191 -10.54 -14.39 -12.87
C LEU A 191 -10.73 -12.99 -12.28
N MET A 192 -11.91 -12.43 -12.50
CA MET A 192 -12.29 -11.11 -12.04
C MET A 192 -13.80 -11.01 -11.84
N HIS A 193 -14.26 -10.07 -11.04
CA HIS A 193 -15.68 -9.74 -10.95
C HIS A 193 -16.20 -9.04 -12.22
N THR A 194 -17.38 -9.45 -12.70
CA THR A 194 -17.95 -8.91 -13.96
C THR A 194 -18.18 -7.40 -13.92
N ALA A 195 -18.51 -6.86 -12.74
CA ALA A 195 -18.81 -5.43 -12.58
C ALA A 195 -17.60 -4.50 -12.76
N ASP A 196 -16.39 -5.06 -12.74
CA ASP A 196 -15.14 -4.33 -12.97
C ASP A 196 -14.52 -4.65 -14.35
N VAL A 197 -15.23 -5.39 -15.20
CA VAL A 197 -14.87 -5.54 -16.61
C VAL A 197 -15.18 -4.25 -17.35
N VAL A 198 -14.18 -3.70 -18.04
CA VAL A 198 -14.25 -2.43 -18.75
C VAL A 198 -13.93 -2.67 -20.22
N HIS A 199 -14.95 -2.94 -21.03
CA HIS A 199 -14.79 -3.05 -22.49
C HIS A 199 -14.59 -1.70 -23.18
N VAL A 200 -15.17 -0.65 -22.60
CA VAL A 200 -15.06 0.73 -23.05
C VAL A 200 -14.79 1.60 -21.83
N LYS A 201 -13.83 2.51 -21.96
CA LYS A 201 -13.50 3.51 -20.93
C LYS A 201 -14.77 4.15 -20.40
N ASN A 202 -14.94 4.17 -19.09
CA ASN A 202 -16.14 4.68 -18.43
C ASN A 202 -15.77 5.65 -17.28
N GLU A 203 -16.78 6.11 -16.53
CA GLU A 203 -16.56 7.07 -15.46
C GLU A 203 -15.73 6.52 -14.29
N TYR A 204 -15.72 5.20 -14.07
CA TYR A 204 -14.98 4.52 -13.01
C TYR A 204 -13.58 4.11 -13.47
N SER A 205 -13.42 3.79 -14.76
CA SER A 205 -12.14 3.45 -15.38
C SER A 205 -11.94 4.20 -16.72
N PRO A 206 -11.60 5.49 -16.67
CA PRO A 206 -11.43 6.33 -17.85
C PRO A 206 -10.12 6.06 -18.61
N PHE A 207 -9.19 5.28 -18.04
CA PHE A 207 -7.87 5.03 -18.61
C PHE A 207 -7.60 3.56 -18.95
N LEU A 208 -8.32 2.63 -18.33
CA LEU A 208 -8.12 1.20 -18.54
C LEU A 208 -9.24 0.62 -19.39
N VAL A 209 -8.88 -0.40 -20.16
CA VAL A 209 -9.80 -1.30 -20.85
C VAL A 209 -9.32 -2.70 -20.50
N THR A 210 -10.21 -3.53 -20.00
CA THR A 210 -9.89 -4.91 -19.66
C THR A 210 -9.90 -5.78 -20.92
N LYS A 211 -9.05 -6.81 -20.94
CA LYS A 211 -9.11 -7.89 -21.93
C LYS A 211 -10.11 -8.95 -21.49
N ASP A 212 -10.27 -9.97 -22.32
CA ASP A 212 -11.14 -11.11 -22.01
C ASP A 212 -10.58 -11.87 -20.81
N PHE A 213 -11.48 -12.21 -19.89
CA PHE A 213 -11.20 -13.04 -18.72
C PHE A 213 -11.80 -14.42 -18.93
N GLU A 214 -11.05 -15.47 -18.61
CA GLU A 214 -11.53 -16.85 -18.70
C GLU A 214 -12.64 -17.15 -17.68
N THR A 215 -12.73 -16.39 -16.60
CA THR A 215 -13.74 -16.57 -15.57
C THR A 215 -14.20 -15.23 -15.04
N LEU A 216 -15.48 -14.93 -15.25
CA LEU A 216 -16.15 -13.77 -14.71
C LEU A 216 -17.03 -14.20 -13.54
N LEU A 217 -16.83 -13.56 -12.40
CA LEU A 217 -17.66 -13.78 -11.22
C LEU A 217 -18.86 -12.83 -11.24
N GLU A 218 -20.05 -13.40 -11.06
CA GLU A 218 -21.32 -12.68 -10.95
C GLU A 218 -21.85 -12.74 -9.51
N LEU A 219 -21.01 -12.31 -8.56
CA LEU A 219 -21.37 -12.30 -7.15
C LEU A 219 -22.26 -11.11 -6.86
N GLN A 220 -23.33 -11.33 -6.10
CA GLN A 220 -24.07 -10.23 -5.50
C GLN A 220 -23.19 -9.50 -4.49
N PRO A 221 -23.48 -8.23 -4.16
CA PRO A 221 -22.80 -7.52 -3.08
C PRO A 221 -22.77 -8.37 -1.81
N LEU A 222 -21.58 -8.50 -1.20
CA LEU A 222 -21.35 -9.26 0.04
C LEU A 222 -21.47 -10.79 -0.09
N GLU A 223 -21.77 -11.30 -1.29
CA GLU A 223 -21.76 -12.74 -1.55
C GLU A 223 -20.33 -13.30 -1.50
N THR A 224 -20.22 -14.56 -1.11
CA THR A 224 -18.95 -15.28 -0.99
C THR A 224 -19.03 -16.61 -1.71
N THR A 225 -17.94 -16.96 -2.39
CA THR A 225 -17.76 -18.24 -3.06
C THR A 225 -16.37 -18.80 -2.79
N THR A 226 -16.09 -20.02 -3.25
CA THR A 226 -14.77 -20.65 -3.18
C THR A 226 -14.18 -20.75 -4.57
N LEU A 227 -12.85 -20.63 -4.68
CA LEU A 227 -12.19 -20.96 -5.94
C LEU A 227 -12.31 -22.48 -6.18
N GLU A 228 -12.59 -22.88 -7.42
CA GLU A 228 -12.83 -24.27 -7.78
C GLU A 228 -11.67 -25.18 -7.32
N GLY A 229 -12.00 -26.29 -6.64
CA GLY A 229 -10.99 -27.23 -6.12
C GLY A 229 -10.21 -26.71 -4.91
N THR A 230 -10.69 -25.66 -4.24
CA THR A 230 -10.03 -25.05 -3.06
C THR A 230 -11.03 -24.83 -1.93
N SER A 231 -10.88 -25.58 -0.83
CA SER A 231 -11.71 -25.39 0.37
C SER A 231 -11.14 -24.33 1.32
N ASP A 232 -9.85 -24.02 1.16
CA ASP A 232 -9.07 -23.10 1.99
C ASP A 232 -8.98 -21.69 1.41
N PHE A 233 -9.62 -21.42 0.27
CA PHE A 233 -9.58 -20.12 -0.40
C PHE A 233 -11.00 -19.63 -0.72
N ARG A 234 -11.37 -18.50 -0.11
CA ARG A 234 -12.69 -17.86 -0.30
C ARG A 234 -12.53 -16.54 -1.03
N ILE A 235 -13.46 -16.27 -1.93
CA ILE A 235 -13.59 -15.04 -2.70
C ILE A 235 -14.81 -14.30 -2.15
N VAL A 236 -14.59 -13.11 -1.61
CA VAL A 236 -15.62 -12.31 -0.94
C VAL A 236 -15.87 -11.05 -1.78
N SER A 237 -17.11 -10.83 -2.20
CA SER A 237 -17.52 -9.58 -2.84
C SER A 237 -17.52 -8.45 -1.82
N THR A 238 -16.69 -7.42 -2.05
CA THR A 238 -16.52 -6.29 -1.13
C THR A 238 -16.63 -4.96 -1.88
N PRO A 239 -17.80 -4.63 -2.46
CA PRO A 239 -17.98 -3.40 -3.22
C PRO A 239 -17.74 -2.14 -2.36
N GLY A 240 -17.40 -1.04 -3.01
CA GLY A 240 -17.26 0.27 -2.40
C GLY A 240 -16.06 1.05 -2.94
N HIS A 241 -14.88 0.43 -2.99
CA HIS A 241 -13.74 0.98 -3.73
C HIS A 241 -14.11 1.04 -5.22
N THR A 242 -14.45 -0.10 -5.81
CA THR A 242 -15.14 -0.25 -7.09
C THR A 242 -16.37 -1.13 -6.91
N VAL A 243 -17.21 -1.24 -7.95
CA VAL A 243 -18.43 -2.07 -7.91
C VAL A 243 -18.08 -3.56 -7.83
N GLY A 244 -17.02 -3.99 -8.52
CA GLY A 244 -16.55 -5.37 -8.56
C GLY A 244 -15.36 -5.65 -7.65
N SER A 245 -15.11 -4.82 -6.62
CA SER A 245 -14.03 -5.06 -5.66
C SER A 245 -14.21 -6.39 -4.93
N LEU A 246 -13.13 -7.17 -4.86
CA LEU A 246 -13.06 -8.47 -4.18
C LEU A 246 -11.99 -8.44 -3.09
N CYS A 247 -12.27 -9.13 -1.99
CA CYS A 247 -11.25 -9.59 -1.04
C CYS A 247 -11.09 -11.11 -1.15
N PHE A 248 -9.90 -11.61 -0.85
CA PHE A 248 -9.60 -13.04 -0.83
C PHE A 248 -9.17 -13.46 0.56
N VAL A 249 -9.81 -14.51 1.10
CA VAL A 249 -9.47 -15.10 2.40
C VAL A 249 -8.80 -16.44 2.17
N TYR A 250 -7.58 -16.60 2.67
CA TYR A 250 -6.81 -17.83 2.53
C TYR A 250 -6.45 -18.42 3.89
N LYS A 251 -6.76 -19.71 4.08
CA LYS A 251 -6.50 -20.50 5.29
C LYS A 251 -6.99 -19.86 6.60
N ASP A 252 -8.03 -19.03 6.53
CA ASP A 252 -8.53 -18.27 7.69
C ASP A 252 -7.44 -17.45 8.40
N ARG A 253 -6.40 -17.05 7.65
CA ARG A 253 -5.20 -16.39 8.17
C ARG A 253 -4.80 -15.17 7.34
N PHE A 254 -4.88 -15.25 6.02
CA PHE A 254 -4.48 -14.17 5.11
C PHE A 254 -5.69 -13.54 4.45
N LEU A 255 -5.83 -12.22 4.59
CA LEU A 255 -6.84 -11.42 3.91
C LEU A 255 -6.14 -10.53 2.88
N PHE A 256 -6.36 -10.79 1.60
CA PHE A 256 -5.90 -9.96 0.49
C PHE A 256 -7.01 -8.98 0.10
N THR A 257 -6.72 -7.69 0.10
CA THR A 257 -7.77 -6.66 0.13
C THR A 257 -7.76 -5.70 -1.04
N GLY A 258 -6.76 -5.76 -1.93
CA GLY A 258 -6.56 -4.74 -2.96
C GLY A 258 -6.50 -3.35 -2.33
N ASP A 259 -7.40 -2.46 -2.76
CA ASP A 259 -7.56 -1.11 -2.22
C ASP A 259 -8.77 -0.96 -1.27
N SER A 260 -9.37 -2.05 -0.81
CA SER A 260 -10.50 -1.98 0.13
C SER A 260 -10.07 -1.66 1.56
N LEU A 261 -8.94 -2.20 2.03
CA LEU A 261 -8.49 -2.13 3.43
C LEU A 261 -6.96 -2.23 3.51
N ALA A 262 -6.33 -1.40 4.34
CA ALA A 262 -4.88 -1.42 4.55
C ALA A 262 -4.52 -0.98 5.97
N ASN A 263 -3.25 -0.98 6.33
CA ASN A 263 -2.77 -0.44 7.60
C ASN A 263 -2.24 0.99 7.45
N SER A 264 -2.49 1.83 8.46
CA SER A 264 -1.81 3.10 8.64
C SER A 264 -1.09 3.13 9.98
N ARG A 265 0.25 3.19 9.94
CA ARG A 265 1.05 3.37 11.16
C ARG A 265 0.90 4.76 11.76
N ALA A 266 0.58 5.78 10.96
CA ALA A 266 0.33 7.12 11.49
C ALA A 266 -0.97 7.19 12.31
N ILE A 267 -2.02 6.51 11.85
CA ILE A 267 -3.33 6.46 12.52
C ILE A 267 -3.34 5.38 13.62
N GLY A 268 -2.57 4.30 13.46
CA GLY A 268 -2.39 3.25 14.47
C GLY A 268 -3.44 2.14 14.43
N HIS A 269 -4.14 2.00 13.30
CA HIS A 269 -5.11 0.94 13.02
C HIS A 269 -5.28 0.73 11.52
N LEU A 270 -6.03 -0.31 11.16
CA LEU A 270 -6.50 -0.52 9.80
C LEU A 270 -7.33 0.68 9.30
N ILE A 271 -7.22 1.02 8.03
CA ILE A 271 -7.93 2.11 7.37
C ILE A 271 -8.43 1.67 6.00
N CYS A 272 -9.41 2.41 5.48
CA CYS A 272 -9.85 2.31 4.09
C CYS A 272 -9.50 3.61 3.35
N PHE A 273 -9.21 3.53 2.06
CA PHE A 273 -8.78 4.67 1.27
C PHE A 273 -9.94 5.58 0.89
N ARG A 274 -10.34 6.47 1.80
CA ARG A 274 -11.50 7.34 1.60
C ARG A 274 -11.48 8.10 0.28
N ILE A 275 -10.33 8.66 -0.10
CA ILE A 275 -10.23 9.45 -1.33
C ILE A 275 -10.23 8.56 -2.56
N GLN A 276 -9.71 7.35 -2.44
CA GLN A 276 -9.71 6.32 -3.48
C GLN A 276 -10.91 5.39 -3.30
N CYS A 277 -12.10 5.97 -3.13
CA CYS A 277 -13.36 5.24 -3.09
C CYS A 277 -14.18 5.72 -4.29
N TRP A 278 -14.13 4.94 -5.38
CA TRP A 278 -14.68 5.31 -6.69
C TRP A 278 -16.17 5.06 -6.80
N GLN A 279 -16.69 4.04 -6.11
CA GLN A 279 -18.12 3.71 -6.14
C GLN A 279 -18.90 4.46 -5.06
N ASP A 280 -18.76 4.06 -3.78
CA ASP A 280 -19.54 4.60 -2.68
C ASP A 280 -18.98 4.22 -1.31
N TRP A 281 -18.82 5.22 -0.43
CA TRP A 281 -18.23 5.04 0.89
C TRP A 281 -19.14 4.29 1.86
N ALA A 282 -20.45 4.49 1.80
CA ALA A 282 -21.39 3.78 2.67
C ALA A 282 -21.40 2.28 2.35
N THR A 283 -21.35 1.95 1.07
CA THR A 283 -21.18 0.58 0.56
C THR A 283 -19.87 -0.02 1.04
N GLN A 284 -18.75 0.72 0.98
CA GLN A 284 -17.47 0.24 1.51
C GLN A 284 -17.52 -0.04 3.01
N ILE A 285 -18.18 0.81 3.81
CA ILE A 285 -18.38 0.56 5.26
C ILE A 285 -19.14 -0.75 5.49
N ILE A 286 -20.20 -1.02 4.71
CA ILE A 286 -20.97 -2.26 4.81
C ILE A 286 -20.07 -3.46 4.48
N SER A 287 -19.32 -3.40 3.38
CA SER A 287 -18.36 -4.45 2.99
C SER A 287 -17.33 -4.73 4.08
N MET A 288 -16.77 -3.68 4.71
CA MET A 288 -15.82 -3.84 5.82
C MET A 288 -16.49 -4.40 7.08
N ASN A 289 -17.76 -4.11 7.31
CA ASN A 289 -18.51 -4.68 8.42
C ASN A 289 -18.67 -6.19 8.27
N GLU A 290 -18.99 -6.67 7.06
CA GLU A 290 -19.14 -8.10 6.77
C GLU A 290 -17.82 -8.88 6.87
N LEU A 291 -16.67 -8.22 6.65
CA LEU A 291 -15.37 -8.86 6.82
C LEU A 291 -15.11 -9.37 8.25
N GLN A 292 -15.85 -8.88 9.25
CA GLN A 292 -15.77 -9.39 10.63
C GLN A 292 -16.24 -10.85 10.79
N ALA A 293 -17.00 -11.37 9.82
CA ALA A 293 -17.41 -12.77 9.78
C ALA A 293 -16.24 -13.73 9.46
N TYR A 294 -15.12 -13.21 8.95
CA TYR A 294 -13.94 -13.98 8.61
C TYR A 294 -12.87 -13.87 9.69
N THR A 295 -12.06 -14.92 9.78
CA THR A 295 -10.88 -14.96 10.65
C THR A 295 -9.66 -14.67 9.79
N PHE A 296 -8.77 -13.80 10.28
CA PHE A 296 -7.49 -13.52 9.66
C PHE A 296 -6.51 -12.95 10.70
N GLN A 297 -5.22 -13.09 10.42
CA GLN A 297 -4.12 -12.48 11.17
C GLN A 297 -3.27 -11.59 10.28
N TRP A 298 -3.40 -11.70 8.96
CA TRP A 298 -2.72 -10.86 7.99
C TRP A 298 -3.72 -10.06 7.17
N VAL A 299 -3.45 -8.76 7.04
CA VAL A 299 -4.04 -7.89 6.01
C VAL A 299 -2.95 -7.55 5.01
N LEU A 300 -3.11 -8.04 3.78
CA LEU A 300 -2.19 -7.89 2.66
C LEU A 300 -2.86 -7.04 1.57
N ALA A 301 -2.64 -5.73 1.68
CA ALA A 301 -3.22 -4.75 0.76
C ALA A 301 -2.38 -4.59 -0.51
N GLY A 302 -3.06 -4.28 -1.62
CA GLY A 302 -2.42 -3.92 -2.89
C GLY A 302 -1.72 -2.57 -2.77
N HIS A 303 -2.40 -1.57 -2.20
CA HIS A 303 -1.81 -0.32 -1.75
C HIS A 303 -1.93 -0.14 -0.24
N GLY A 304 -0.99 0.59 0.35
CA GLY A 304 -0.92 0.78 1.81
C GLY A 304 0.02 -0.20 2.49
N GLU A 305 0.09 -0.10 3.81
CA GLU A 305 0.96 -0.98 4.59
C GLU A 305 0.24 -2.27 4.94
N TRP A 306 1.00 -3.35 5.08
CA TRP A 306 0.46 -4.62 5.56
C TRP A 306 0.39 -4.62 7.09
N ARG A 307 -0.42 -5.53 7.63
CA ARG A 307 -0.50 -5.74 9.08
C ARG A 307 -0.57 -7.21 9.40
N ARG A 308 0.33 -7.65 10.27
CA ARG A 308 0.22 -8.89 11.01
C ARG A 308 -0.33 -8.61 12.41
N PHE A 309 -1.27 -9.43 12.85
CA PHE A 309 -1.82 -9.48 14.20
C PHE A 309 -1.35 -10.77 14.87
N ASP A 310 -1.21 -10.75 16.19
CA ASP A 310 -0.82 -11.95 16.92
C ASP A 310 -2.01 -12.91 17.03
N THR A 311 -3.23 -12.38 17.11
CA THR A 311 -4.47 -13.17 17.15
C THR A 311 -5.54 -12.63 16.20
N ALA A 312 -6.51 -13.48 15.85
CA ALA A 312 -7.66 -13.05 15.05
C ALA A 312 -8.60 -12.11 15.81
N ASP A 313 -8.64 -12.18 17.14
CA ASP A 313 -9.44 -11.27 17.96
C ASP A 313 -8.86 -9.85 17.96
N GLU A 314 -7.52 -9.72 17.96
CA GLU A 314 -6.85 -8.43 17.73
C GLU A 314 -7.18 -7.87 16.35
N ALA A 315 -7.14 -8.71 15.31
CA ALA A 315 -7.49 -8.31 13.95
C ALA A 315 -8.94 -7.81 13.87
N ARG A 316 -9.88 -8.52 14.51
CA ARG A 316 -11.30 -8.12 14.60
C ARG A 316 -11.45 -6.79 15.36
N SER A 317 -10.79 -6.64 16.50
CA SER A 317 -10.81 -5.38 17.26
C SER A 317 -10.26 -4.21 16.44
N ASP A 318 -9.21 -4.44 15.66
CA ASP A 318 -8.62 -3.41 14.81
C ASP A 318 -9.55 -3.01 13.64
N LEU A 319 -10.24 -3.98 13.04
CA LEU A 319 -11.27 -3.73 12.03
C LEU A 319 -12.45 -2.92 12.61
N GLN A 320 -12.84 -3.14 13.85
CA GLN A 320 -13.87 -2.33 14.53
C GLN A 320 -13.43 -0.88 14.75
N ARG A 321 -12.14 -0.66 15.08
CA ARG A 321 -11.55 0.69 15.14
C ARG A 321 -11.57 1.34 13.75
N CYS A 322 -11.23 0.60 12.70
CA CYS A 322 -11.34 1.05 11.31
C CYS A 322 -12.77 1.49 10.99
N LEU A 323 -13.79 0.66 11.25
CA LEU A 323 -15.19 0.97 10.99
C LEU A 323 -15.64 2.26 11.71
N SER A 324 -15.27 2.39 12.99
CA SER A 324 -15.55 3.59 13.78
C SER A 324 -14.89 4.83 13.19
N TRP A 325 -13.66 4.69 12.66
CA TRP A 325 -12.97 5.76 11.95
C TRP A 325 -13.61 6.06 10.59
N MET A 326 -14.06 5.05 9.84
CA MET A 326 -14.70 5.22 8.53
C MET A 326 -16.02 6.00 8.64
N GLN A 327 -16.80 5.75 9.69
CA GLN A 327 -18.07 6.44 9.97
C GLN A 327 -17.88 7.94 10.27
N GLN A 328 -16.67 8.36 10.65
CA GLN A 328 -16.33 9.77 10.88
C GLN A 328 -15.88 10.49 9.60
N GLN A 329 -15.69 9.76 8.50
CA GLN A 329 -15.32 10.34 7.21
C GLN A 329 -16.56 10.83 6.47
N GLY A 330 -16.34 11.72 5.49
CA GLY A 330 -17.44 12.18 4.62
C GLY A 330 -18.07 11.07 3.81
N SER A 331 -19.37 11.14 3.53
CA SER A 331 -20.08 10.16 2.70
C SER A 331 -19.83 10.34 1.19
N GLY A 332 -20.27 9.36 0.39
CA GLY A 332 -20.24 9.40 -1.07
C GLY A 332 -18.88 9.06 -1.69
N ARG A 333 -18.77 9.25 -3.01
CA ARG A 333 -17.61 8.83 -3.81
C ARG A 333 -16.67 9.96 -4.18
N THR A 334 -15.43 9.62 -4.51
CA THR A 334 -14.52 10.49 -5.24
C THR A 334 -14.50 10.04 -6.69
N TRP A 335 -14.69 10.94 -7.65
CA TRP A 335 -14.58 10.55 -9.05
C TRP A 335 -13.10 10.42 -9.46
N LEU A 336 -12.69 9.34 -10.12
CA LEU A 336 -11.27 9.08 -10.42
C LEU A 336 -10.60 10.25 -11.20
N PRO A 337 -11.21 10.86 -12.23
CA PRO A 337 -10.64 12.06 -12.85
C PRO A 337 -10.57 13.28 -11.93
N ARG A 338 -11.50 13.45 -10.97
CA ARG A 338 -11.37 14.48 -9.93
C ARG A 338 -10.20 14.20 -9.01
N TYR A 339 -10.00 12.93 -8.64
CA TYR A 339 -8.83 12.51 -7.88
C TYR A 339 -7.54 12.82 -8.63
N ILE A 340 -7.45 12.46 -9.91
CA ILE A 340 -6.27 12.74 -10.75
C ILE A 340 -6.05 14.25 -10.85
N LEU A 341 -7.09 15.02 -11.17
CA LEU A 341 -7.01 16.47 -11.21
C LEU A 341 -6.55 17.04 -9.86
N TRP A 342 -7.04 16.49 -8.76
CA TRP A 342 -6.59 16.85 -7.42
C TRP A 342 -5.11 16.54 -7.21
N THR A 343 -4.62 15.34 -7.56
CA THR A 343 -3.19 15.01 -7.45
C THR A 343 -2.30 15.94 -8.29
N MET A 344 -2.78 16.40 -9.45
CA MET A 344 -2.06 17.35 -10.32
C MET A 344 -2.08 18.78 -9.80
N MET A 345 -3.19 19.22 -9.21
CA MET A 345 -3.42 20.60 -8.78
C MET A 345 -3.11 20.85 -7.30
N ARG A 346 -2.98 19.80 -6.47
CA ARG A 346 -2.82 19.92 -5.02
C ARG A 346 -1.65 20.84 -4.69
N PRO A 347 -1.89 21.97 -4.00
CA PRO A 347 -0.83 22.87 -3.60
C PRO A 347 0.14 22.18 -2.64
N LYS A 348 1.43 22.44 -2.85
CA LYS A 348 2.52 21.79 -2.12
C LYS A 348 2.69 22.32 -0.70
N HIS A 349 2.09 23.46 -0.40
CA HIS A 349 2.10 24.12 0.91
C HIS A 349 0.67 24.36 1.39
N GLY A 350 0.50 24.33 2.71
CA GLY A 350 -0.75 24.64 3.41
C GLY A 350 -1.35 26.00 3.07
N GLY A 351 -2.56 26.25 3.55
CA GLY A 351 -3.22 27.55 3.47
C GLY A 351 -4.34 27.63 2.41
N LEU A 352 -4.68 28.85 2.00
CA LEU A 352 -5.94 29.12 1.29
C LEU A 352 -6.05 28.40 -0.06
N LYS A 353 -4.96 28.34 -0.85
CA LYS A 353 -4.97 27.64 -2.14
C LYS A 353 -5.25 26.15 -1.95
N GLN A 354 -4.62 25.51 -0.96
CA GLN A 354 -4.86 24.09 -0.68
C GLN A 354 -6.30 23.87 -0.22
N LEU A 355 -6.78 24.71 0.70
CA LEU A 355 -8.16 24.65 1.16
C LEU A 355 -9.16 24.74 0.00
N LEU A 356 -8.94 25.64 -0.96
CA LEU A 356 -9.80 25.80 -2.14
C LEU A 356 -9.76 24.58 -3.06
N VAL A 357 -8.56 24.10 -3.42
CA VAL A 357 -8.40 22.93 -4.30
C VAL A 357 -9.03 21.69 -3.66
N ASP A 358 -8.71 21.43 -2.39
CA ASP A 358 -9.26 20.28 -1.67
C ASP A 358 -10.79 20.41 -1.54
N SER A 359 -11.32 21.61 -1.30
CA SER A 359 -12.77 21.81 -1.17
C SER A 359 -13.56 21.73 -2.46
N PHE A 360 -12.93 22.01 -3.58
CA PHE A 360 -13.56 21.90 -4.88
C PHE A 360 -13.49 20.48 -5.45
N LEU A 361 -12.38 19.77 -5.22
CA LEU A 361 -12.11 18.49 -5.88
C LEU A 361 -12.40 17.25 -5.03
N LEU A 362 -12.31 17.36 -3.69
CA LEU A 362 -12.54 16.22 -2.80
C LEU A 362 -13.91 16.28 -2.12
N PRO A 363 -14.49 15.12 -1.76
CA PRO A 363 -15.71 15.08 -0.97
C PRO A 363 -15.59 15.84 0.35
N PRO A 364 -16.65 16.49 0.84
CA PRO A 364 -16.67 17.10 2.18
C PRO A 364 -16.23 16.08 3.23
N GLY A 365 -15.40 16.47 4.19
CA GLY A 365 -14.93 15.57 5.26
C GLY A 365 -13.80 14.61 4.88
N ALA A 366 -13.45 14.43 3.60
CA ALA A 366 -12.35 13.54 3.17
C ALA A 366 -10.94 14.09 3.47
N LYS A 367 -10.83 15.30 4.05
CA LYS A 367 -9.59 16.10 4.10
C LYS A 367 -8.84 16.03 5.43
N MET A 368 -9.49 15.55 6.49
CA MET A 368 -9.00 15.72 7.87
C MET A 368 -7.74 14.91 8.19
N HIS A 369 -7.33 13.98 7.33
CA HIS A 369 -6.23 13.04 7.60
C HIS A 369 -4.99 13.24 6.72
N PHE A 370 -4.95 14.30 5.89
CA PHE A 370 -3.79 14.53 5.05
C PHE A 370 -2.57 15.05 5.82
N PRO A 371 -1.36 14.59 5.47
CA PRO A 371 -0.09 15.01 6.07
C PRO A 371 0.14 16.52 6.20
N ASN A 372 -0.41 17.31 5.28
CA ASN A 372 -0.16 18.76 5.17
C ASN A 372 -1.46 19.58 5.20
N TRP A 373 -2.59 19.01 5.61
CA TRP A 373 -3.84 19.76 5.64
C TRP A 373 -3.91 20.64 6.88
N THR A 374 -3.70 21.93 6.68
CA THR A 374 -3.83 22.95 7.73
C THR A 374 -4.88 23.96 7.30
N LEU A 375 -5.87 24.17 8.16
CA LEU A 375 -6.79 25.29 8.02
C LEU A 375 -6.01 26.62 8.09
N PRO A 376 -6.33 27.61 7.24
CA PRO A 376 -5.78 28.94 7.39
C PRO A 376 -6.02 29.46 8.80
N SER A 377 -5.03 30.09 9.43
CA SER A 377 -5.13 30.56 10.83
C SER A 377 -6.35 31.45 11.10
N TRP A 378 -6.80 32.23 10.11
CA TRP A 378 -8.00 33.07 10.19
C TRP A 378 -9.32 32.29 10.14
N SER A 379 -9.35 31.07 9.59
CA SER A 379 -10.58 30.27 9.52
C SER A 379 -11.02 29.75 10.90
N LEU A 380 -10.08 29.58 11.83
CA LEU A 380 -10.37 29.30 13.24
C LEU A 380 -11.08 30.48 13.92
N PHE A 381 -10.73 31.73 13.55
CA PHE A 381 -11.44 32.93 14.02
C PHE A 381 -12.85 33.05 13.43
N ALA A 382 -13.05 32.69 12.17
CA ALA A 382 -14.36 32.69 11.53
C ALA A 382 -15.32 31.64 12.17
N MET A 383 -14.80 30.46 12.56
CA MET A 383 -15.59 29.47 13.30
C MET A 383 -15.94 29.92 14.72
N ALA A 384 -15.10 30.73 15.37
CA ALA A 384 -15.38 31.31 16.69
C ALA A 384 -16.40 32.47 16.65
N LEU A 385 -16.65 33.05 15.47
CA LEU A 385 -17.59 34.15 15.25
C LEU A 385 -18.95 33.69 14.71
N LEU A 386 -19.13 32.39 14.42
CA LEU A 386 -20.43 31.84 14.05
C LEU A 386 -21.33 31.80 15.30
N PRO A 387 -22.54 32.41 15.27
CA PRO A 387 -23.45 32.36 16.40
C PRO A 387 -23.81 30.91 16.71
N ALA A 388 -23.79 30.55 18.01
CA ALA A 388 -24.01 29.20 18.52
C ALA A 388 -25.27 28.50 17.99
N ALA A 389 -26.24 29.26 17.46
CA ALA A 389 -27.44 28.75 16.79
C ALA A 389 -27.18 27.96 15.50
N THR A 390 -26.04 28.13 14.83
CA THR A 390 -25.70 27.40 13.58
C THR A 390 -25.01 26.05 13.83
N LEU A 391 -24.47 25.83 15.04
CA LEU A 391 -23.87 24.56 15.47
C LEU A 391 -24.92 23.54 15.99
N GLY A 392 -26.18 23.97 16.18
CA GLY A 392 -27.28 23.13 16.66
C GLY A 392 -27.88 22.18 15.62
N ALA A 393 -27.62 22.38 14.32
CA ALA A 393 -28.19 21.53 13.27
C ALA A 393 -27.37 20.24 12.99
N VAL A 394 -26.18 20.09 13.59
CA VAL A 394 -25.31 18.89 13.41
C VAL A 394 -25.42 17.91 14.60
N ARG A 395 -26.21 18.23 15.64
CA ARG A 395 -26.46 17.35 16.80
C ARG A 395 -27.95 17.19 17.09
N LEU A 396 -28.74 16.67 16.14
CA LEU A 396 -30.07 16.12 16.44
C LEU A 396 -30.56 15.19 15.32
N ARG A 397 -29.93 14.01 15.22
CA ARG A 397 -30.54 12.78 14.69
C ARG A 397 -29.85 11.55 15.29
N ALA A 398 -29.77 11.54 16.62
CA ALA A 398 -29.36 10.37 17.41
C ALA A 398 -30.14 10.41 18.72
N LYS A 399 -31.44 10.12 18.63
CA LYS A 399 -32.32 9.59 19.69
C LYS A 399 -33.76 9.73 19.21
N LEU A 400 -34.41 8.58 19.11
CA LEU A 400 -35.84 8.27 19.11
C LEU A 400 -36.08 7.24 18.01
N HIS A 401 -36.01 5.96 18.39
CA HIS A 401 -36.99 4.90 18.08
C HIS A 401 -36.62 3.71 19.00
N SER A 402 -37.08 3.82 20.24
CA SER A 402 -37.33 2.70 21.15
C SER A 402 -38.54 3.09 22.00
N ALA A 403 -39.71 2.86 21.43
CA ALA A 403 -40.94 2.51 22.13
C ALA A 403 -41.55 1.39 21.31
#